data_AF-A0A1E1VEQ6-F1
#
_entry.id   AF-A0A1E1VEQ6-F1
#
_cell.length_a   1.000
_cell.length_b   1.000
_cell.length_c   1.000
_cell.angle_alpha   90.00
_cell.angle_beta   90.00
_cell.angle_gamma   90.00
#
_symmetry.space_group_name_H-M   'P 1'
#
loop_
_entity.id
_entity.type
_entity.pdbx_description
1 polymer ?
#
loop_
_entity_poly.entity_id
_entity_poly.type
_entity_poly.pdbx_seq_one_letter_code
_entity_poly.pdbx_strand_id
1 'polypeptide(L)' 'MDTVVTPLEQQNPAKQSLRQEQREQLSAERVEGRDAELTHALENTFPASDPVATQAATRNGAPRRAEPGNR' A
#
# COMPACT_ATOMS: atom_id res chain seq x y z
N MET A 1 16.99 6.11 -39.65
CA MET A 1 16.33 7.35 -40.12
C MET A 1 16.55 8.35 -39.01
N ASP A 2 17.74 8.94 -38.98
CA ASP A 2 18.16 9.77 -37.86
C ASP A 2 17.72 11.20 -38.15
N THR A 3 16.82 11.73 -37.32
CA THR A 3 16.33 13.09 -37.46
C THR A 3 17.49 14.04 -37.15
N VAL A 4 17.97 14.72 -38.20
CA VAL A 4 19.01 15.73 -38.09
C VAL A 4 18.39 16.92 -37.35
N VAL A 5 18.63 17.02 -36.05
CA VAL A 5 18.13 18.12 -35.22
C VAL A 5 18.83 19.40 -35.66
N THR A 6 18.06 20.34 -36.20
CA THR A 6 18.51 21.67 -36.62
C THR A 6 19.05 22.47 -35.42
N PRO A 7 20.22 23.14 -35.51
CA PRO A 7 20.84 23.84 -34.38
C PRO A 7 20.00 24.98 -33.79
N LEU A 8 19.11 25.59 -34.60
CA LEU A 8 18.26 26.71 -34.18
C LEU A 8 17.10 26.31 -33.26
N GLU A 9 16.79 25.01 -33.19
CA GLU A 9 15.71 24.46 -32.36
C GLU A 9 16.07 24.43 -30.85
N GLN A 10 17.37 24.47 -30.54
CA GLN A 10 17.90 24.21 -29.20
C GLN A 10 17.97 25.47 -28.31
N GLN A 11 17.90 26.66 -28.90
CA GLN A 11 18.04 27.95 -28.21
C GLN A 11 16.72 28.57 -27.73
N ASN A 12 15.56 27.95 -28.02
CA ASN A 12 14.28 28.50 -27.61
C ASN A 12 13.99 28.18 -26.12
N PRO A 13 13.83 29.19 -25.24
CA PRO A 13 13.56 28.97 -23.82
C PRO A 13 12.26 28.20 -23.57
N ALA A 14 11.22 28.38 -24.40
CA ALA A 14 9.96 27.65 -24.27
C ALA A 14 10.14 26.14 -24.51
N LYS A 15 11.06 25.75 -25.40
CA LYS A 15 11.38 24.34 -25.65
C LYS A 15 12.18 23.70 -24.50
N GLN A 16 13.01 24.49 -23.81
CA GLN A 16 13.71 24.04 -22.61
C GLN A 16 12.69 23.77 -21.48
N SER A 17 11.76 24.71 -21.25
CA SER A 17 10.67 24.55 -20.27
C SER A 17 9.80 23.33 -20.56
N LEU A 18 9.39 23.12 -21.82
CA LEU A 18 8.59 21.95 -22.21
C LEU A 18 9.31 20.62 -21.93
N ARG A 19 10.63 20.54 -22.21
CA ARG A 19 11.41 19.33 -21.90
C ARG A 19 11.56 19.11 -20.40
N GLN A 20 11.67 20.18 -19.62
CA GLN A 20 11.74 20.10 -18.16
C GLN A 20 10.42 19.54 -17.59
N GLU A 21 9.30 20.11 -17.99
CA GLU A 21 7.96 19.67 -17.57
C GLU A 21 7.69 18.20 -17.93
N GLN A 22 8.03 17.79 -19.16
CA GLN A 22 7.91 16.38 -19.57
C GLN A 22 8.77 15.44 -18.73
N ARG A 23 9.97 15.86 -18.32
CA ARG A 23 10.83 15.05 -17.44
C ARG A 23 10.26 14.92 -16.04
N GLU A 24 9.65 15.98 -15.52
CA GLU A 24 8.99 15.99 -14.22
C GLU A 24 7.79 15.05 -14.21
N GLN A 25 6.93 15.11 -15.24
CA GLN A 25 5.81 14.18 -15.43
C GLN A 25 6.28 12.72 -15.47
N LEU A 26 7.30 12.42 -16.29
CA LEU A 26 7.89 11.09 -16.42
C LEU A 26 8.60 10.59 -15.14
N SER A 27 8.99 11.49 -14.24
CA SER A 27 9.58 11.13 -12.94
C SER A 27 8.50 10.87 -11.90
N ALA A 28 7.42 11.66 -11.89
CA ALA A 28 6.26 11.44 -11.03
C ALA A 28 5.62 10.07 -11.30
N GLU A 29 5.43 9.72 -12.57
CA GLU A 29 4.90 8.41 -12.98
C GLU A 29 5.85 7.23 -12.72
N ARG A 30 7.15 7.48 -12.52
CA ARG A 30 8.15 6.43 -12.25
C ARG A 30 8.45 6.19 -10.77
N VAL A 31 8.12 7.15 -9.89
CA VAL A 31 8.34 7.01 -8.44
C VAL A 31 7.36 6.00 -7.85
N GLU A 32 6.16 5.92 -8.41
CA GLU A 32 5.17 4.89 -8.09
C GLU A 32 5.53 3.62 -8.88
N GLY A 33 6.33 2.76 -8.27
CA GLY A 33 6.69 1.47 -8.84
C GLY A 33 5.47 0.62 -9.20
N ARG A 34 5.70 -0.52 -9.86
CA ARG A 34 4.64 -1.41 -10.41
C ARG A 34 3.53 -1.80 -9.43
N ASP A 35 3.81 -1.77 -8.13
CA ASP A 35 2.89 -2.18 -7.06
C ASP A 35 2.33 -0.99 -6.25
N ALA A 36 2.53 0.26 -6.71
CA ALA A 36 2.04 1.46 -6.02
C ALA A 36 0.51 1.50 -5.94
N GLU A 37 -0.18 1.16 -7.02
CA GLU A 37 -1.65 1.06 -7.04
C GLU A 37 -2.17 0.01 -6.06
N LEU A 38 -1.50 -1.15 -5.98
CA LEU A 38 -1.84 -2.22 -5.05
C LEU A 38 -1.60 -1.80 -3.60
N THR A 39 -0.49 -1.12 -3.33
CA THR A 39 -0.12 -0.62 -2.00
C THR A 39 -1.15 0.39 -1.51
N HIS A 40 -1.50 1.37 -2.34
CA HIS A 40 -2.50 2.39 -2.01
C HIS A 40 -3.91 1.81 -1.79
N ALA A 41 -4.26 0.74 -2.53
CA ALA A 41 -5.52 0.03 -2.31
C ALA A 41 -5.56 -0.71 -0.95
N LEU A 42 -4.44 -1.28 -0.51
CA LEU A 42 -4.36 -2.01 0.76
C LEU A 42 -4.40 -1.09 1.99
N GLU A 43 -3.82 0.12 1.90
CA GLU A 43 -3.77 1.10 3.00
C GLU A 43 -5.16 1.48 3.55
N ASN A 44 -6.19 1.47 2.70
CA ASN A 44 -7.56 1.84 3.09
C ASN A 44 -8.44 0.65 3.48
N THR A 45 -7.96 -0.59 3.31
CA THR A 45 -8.80 -1.80 3.41
C THR A 45 -8.71 -2.46 4.78
N PHE A 46 -7.66 -2.17 5.56
CA PHE A 46 -7.49 -2.70 6.91
C PHE A 46 -7.01 -1.59 7.84
N PRO A 47 -7.84 -1.04 8.75
CA PRO A 47 -7.29 -0.28 9.86
C PRO A 47 -6.28 -1.18 10.55
N ALA A 48 -5.07 -0.69 10.83
CA ALA A 48 -3.98 -1.47 11.46
C ALA A 48 -4.33 -2.05 12.86
N SER A 49 -5.59 -1.94 13.26
CA SER A 49 -6.16 -2.39 14.51
C SER A 49 -7.57 -2.89 14.21
N ASP A 50 -7.70 -4.16 13.84
CA ASP A 50 -8.98 -4.85 13.97
C ASP A 50 -9.52 -4.57 15.39
N PRO A 51 -10.85 -4.39 15.56
CA PRO A 51 -11.42 -4.12 16.87
C PRO A 51 -10.98 -5.19 17.87
N VAL A 52 -10.59 -4.76 19.08
CA VAL A 52 -10.19 -5.67 20.16
C VAL A 52 -11.31 -6.68 20.40
N ALA A 53 -11.03 -7.96 20.18
CA ALA A 53 -11.99 -9.03 20.39
C ALA A 53 -12.42 -9.09 21.87
N THR A 54 -13.73 -9.19 22.10
CA THR A 54 -14.27 -9.34 23.44
C THR A 54 -13.99 -10.75 23.97
N GLN A 55 -13.29 -10.83 25.10
CA GLN A 55 -13.02 -12.11 25.76
C GLN A 55 -14.18 -12.46 26.69
N ALA A 56 -14.82 -13.61 26.46
CA ALA A 56 -15.81 -14.17 27.37
C ALA A 56 -15.12 -15.09 28.38
N ALA A 57 -15.35 -14.86 29.68
CA ALA A 57 -14.83 -15.72 30.72
C ALA A 57 -15.41 -17.14 30.57
N THR A 58 -14.53 -18.13 30.35
CA THR A 58 -14.92 -19.54 30.30
C THR A 58 -14.89 -20.12 31.70
N ARG A 59 -16.07 -20.48 32.24
CA ARG A 59 -16.15 -21.16 33.54
C ARG A 59 -15.85 -22.64 33.34
N ASN A 60 -14.71 -23.10 33.85
CA ASN A 60 -14.39 -24.52 33.90
C ASN A 60 -15.42 -25.25 34.79
N GLY A 61 -16.00 -26.34 34.29
CA GLY A 61 -16.98 -27.14 35.02
C GLY A 61 -16.40 -27.72 36.31
N ALA A 62 -17.19 -27.72 37.39
CA ALA A 62 -16.79 -28.33 38.66
C ALA A 62 -16.61 -29.85 38.48
N PRO A 63 -15.64 -30.48 39.17
CA PRO A 63 -15.48 -31.92 39.12
C PRO A 63 -16.77 -32.59 39.61
N ARG A 64 -17.31 -33.52 38.80
CA ARG A 64 -18.42 -34.38 39.21
C ARG A 64 -17.96 -35.14 40.46
N ARG A 65 -18.60 -34.88 41.60
CA ARG A 65 -18.36 -35.59 42.87
C ARG A 65 -18.50 -37.08 42.59
N ALA A 66 -17.42 -37.83 42.84
CA ALA A 66 -17.49 -39.28 42.88
C ALA A 66 -18.33 -39.66 44.11
N GLU A 67 -19.50 -40.24 43.87
CA GLU A 67 -20.32 -40.84 44.94
C GLU A 67 -19.47 -41.93 45.64
N PRO A 68 -19.32 -41.89 46.97
CA PRO A 68 -18.60 -42.94 47.67
C PRO A 68 -19.40 -44.24 47.58
N GLY A 69 -18.75 -45.27 47.02
CA GLY A 69 -19.31 -46.61 46.88
C GLY A 69 -19.88 -47.14 48.18
N ASN A 70 -21.11 -47.64 48.09
CA ASN A 70 -21.84 -48.30 49.15
C ASN A 70 -21.07 -49.56 49.59
N ARG A 71 -20.56 -49.57 50.83
CA ARG A 71 -19.98 -50.74 51.49
C ARG A 71 -20.94 -51.26 52.55
#